data_AF-A0AAE1TPP2-F1
#
_entry.id   AF-A0AAE1TPP2-F1
#
_cell.length_a   1.000
_cell.length_b   1.000
_cell.length_c   1.000
_cell.angle_alpha   90.00
_cell.angle_beta   90.00
_cell.angle_gamma   90.00
#
_symmetry.space_group_name_H-M   'P 1'
#
loop_
_entity.id
_entity.type
_entity.pdbx_description
1 polymer ?
#
loop_
_entity_poly.entity_id
_entity_poly.type
_entity_poly.pdbx_seq_one_letter_code
_entity_poly.pdbx_strand_id
1 'polypeptide(L)'
;MLSSVLKEARPDTFRNFSNQAINSTLRMPDKKFGNVDPNANLNYEGEPDTLEPHMRDSIKESQIMIWIYNMIDEAARVDYEFFLKDGCILCKLMNRIVPGCIPEDTITWEGVKSKQINMRNFLQQAESYGVPKAKLFNIEDLLHLRHIPRVTRCIYALAKLVAEDPKQSSDTPQLGDEPSFLQEPKKKVDVPGHRDTKDVMAQLTAEKKTAEKKLQKHSLYQ
;
A
#
# COMPACT_ATOMS: atom_id res chain seq x y z
N MET A 1 -53.84 -19.14 60.80
CA MET A 1 -53.07 -17.96 60.38
C MET A 1 -51.63 -18.38 60.13
N LEU A 2 -51.04 -17.95 59.00
CA LEU A 2 -49.66 -18.14 58.52
C LEU A 2 -49.38 -19.56 57.97
N SER A 3 -49.27 -19.86 56.66
CA SER A 3 -48.58 -19.29 55.47
C SER A 3 -47.04 -19.27 55.53
N SER A 4 -46.40 -20.26 54.89
CA SER A 4 -45.26 -20.12 53.92
C SER A 4 -44.50 -21.46 53.78
N VAL A 5 -44.73 -22.23 52.70
CA VAL A 5 -43.94 -22.29 51.44
C VAL A 5 -42.58 -23.01 51.57
N LEU A 6 -42.58 -24.29 51.17
CA LEU A 6 -41.45 -25.01 50.57
C LEU A 6 -42.05 -26.06 49.62
N LYS A 7 -42.11 -25.72 48.32
CA LYS A 7 -42.68 -26.57 47.27
C LYS A 7 -41.60 -27.49 46.68
N GLU A 8 -41.75 -28.76 47.03
CA GLU A 8 -41.72 -29.97 46.19
C GLU A 8 -40.87 -29.99 44.92
N ALA A 9 -39.97 -30.98 44.91
CA ALA A 9 -39.25 -31.51 43.77
C ALA A 9 -40.01 -32.69 43.12
N ARG A 10 -39.60 -33.00 41.88
CA ARG A 10 -39.79 -34.24 41.05
C ARG A 10 -40.83 -34.15 39.91
N PRO A 11 -40.81 -35.07 38.91
CA PRO A 11 -39.68 -35.70 38.17
C PRO A 11 -39.98 -35.82 36.64
N ASP A 12 -39.19 -36.65 35.94
CA ASP A 12 -39.39 -37.24 34.59
C ASP A 12 -38.96 -36.35 33.39
N THR A 13 -38.29 -36.84 32.34
CA THR A 13 -38.46 -38.12 31.65
C THR A 13 -37.26 -38.40 30.73
N PHE A 14 -36.86 -39.67 30.66
CA PHE A 14 -35.97 -40.27 29.65
C PHE A 14 -36.60 -40.19 28.24
N ARG A 15 -35.88 -39.72 27.22
CA ARG A 15 -35.88 -40.33 25.86
C ARG A 15 -34.85 -39.74 24.88
N ASN A 16 -34.20 -40.69 24.20
CA ASN A 16 -33.70 -40.65 22.82
C ASN A 16 -32.36 -39.97 22.51
N PHE A 17 -31.31 -40.81 22.55
CA PHE A 17 -30.14 -40.67 21.68
C PHE A 17 -30.55 -40.94 20.22
N SER A 18 -30.48 -39.92 19.38
CA SER A 18 -30.35 -40.10 17.93
C SER A 18 -29.63 -38.89 17.33
N ASN A 19 -28.44 -39.17 16.77
CA ASN A 19 -27.82 -38.56 15.61
C ASN A 19 -28.04 -37.06 15.36
N GLN A 20 -27.06 -36.23 15.74
CA GLN A 20 -26.60 -35.15 14.86
C GLN A 20 -25.19 -34.66 15.24
N ALA A 21 -24.19 -35.37 14.73
CA ALA A 21 -22.94 -34.70 14.41
C ALA A 21 -23.13 -33.95 13.07
N ILE A 22 -22.29 -32.93 12.87
CA ILE A 22 -22.03 -32.22 11.60
C ILE A 22 -23.09 -31.17 11.21
N ASN A 23 -22.94 -29.95 11.75
CA ASN A 23 -23.05 -28.65 11.04
C ASN A 23 -23.23 -27.49 12.06
N SER A 24 -22.21 -27.18 12.85
CA SER A 24 -22.12 -25.90 13.57
C SER A 24 -21.46 -24.87 12.65
N THR A 25 -22.22 -24.34 11.70
CA THR A 25 -21.84 -23.12 10.98
C THR A 25 -21.70 -21.98 11.99
N LEU A 26 -20.47 -21.53 12.18
CA LEU A 26 -20.11 -20.33 12.95
C LEU A 26 -20.90 -19.13 12.38
N ARG A 27 -22.00 -18.74 13.03
CA ARG A 27 -22.68 -17.47 12.73
C ARG A 27 -21.79 -16.34 13.25
N MET A 28 -21.10 -15.67 12.35
CA MET A 28 -20.52 -14.35 12.60
C MET A 28 -21.67 -13.34 12.83
N PRO A 29 -21.51 -12.35 13.72
CA PRO A 29 -22.50 -11.29 13.87
C PRO A 29 -22.53 -10.40 12.63
N ASP A 30 -23.74 -10.13 12.11
CA ASP A 30 -23.97 -9.21 11.00
C ASP A 30 -23.43 -7.82 11.34
N LYS A 31 -22.28 -7.43 10.73
CA LYS A 31 -21.82 -6.05 10.73
C LYS A 31 -22.87 -5.21 10.00
N LYS A 32 -23.63 -4.41 10.75
CA LYS A 32 -24.41 -3.33 10.17
C LYS A 32 -23.43 -2.37 9.49
N PHE A 33 -23.40 -2.38 8.16
CA PHE A 33 -22.73 -1.35 7.37
C PHE A 33 -23.45 -0.02 7.63
N GLY A 34 -22.99 0.69 8.66
CA GLY A 34 -23.27 2.11 8.81
C GLY A 34 -22.74 2.83 7.57
N ASN A 35 -23.47 3.87 7.16
CA ASN A 35 -23.17 4.73 6.02
C ASN A 35 -21.67 4.96 5.86
N VAL A 36 -21.06 4.36 4.83
CA VAL A 36 -19.61 4.43 4.61
C VAL A 36 -19.33 5.77 3.98
N ASP A 37 -18.61 6.64 4.69
CA ASP A 37 -18.15 7.91 4.13
C ASP A 37 -17.38 7.63 2.83
N PRO A 38 -17.76 8.21 1.68
CA PRO A 38 -17.07 7.98 0.40
C PRO A 38 -15.63 8.53 0.37
N ASN A 39 -15.19 9.16 1.46
CA ASN A 39 -13.82 9.64 1.70
C ASN A 39 -13.04 8.79 2.73
N ALA A 40 -13.60 7.69 3.25
CA ALA A 40 -12.85 6.77 4.09
C ALA A 40 -11.72 6.15 3.26
N ASN A 41 -10.47 6.35 3.66
CA ASN A 41 -9.33 5.71 2.99
C ASN A 41 -9.45 4.18 3.22
N LEU A 42 -9.82 3.45 2.16
CA LEU A 42 -10.09 2.01 2.18
C LEU A 42 -8.83 1.13 2.30
N ASN A 43 -7.63 1.72 2.34
CA ASN A 43 -6.38 0.96 2.43
C ASN A 43 -6.04 0.49 3.87
N TYR A 44 -6.94 0.67 4.83
CA TYR A 44 -6.69 0.36 6.25
C TYR A 44 -7.21 -1.01 6.72
N GLU A 45 -8.05 -1.70 5.94
CA GLU A 45 -8.61 -2.98 6.37
C GLU A 45 -7.64 -4.15 6.11
N GLY A 46 -7.03 -4.66 7.18
CA GLY A 46 -6.33 -5.97 7.18
C GLY A 46 -4.82 -5.94 7.47
N GLU A 47 -4.16 -4.79 7.41
CA GLU A 47 -2.79 -4.65 7.93
C GLU A 47 -2.82 -4.54 9.47
N PRO A 48 -1.91 -5.20 10.20
CA PRO A 48 -1.87 -5.14 11.66
C PRO A 48 -1.59 -3.70 12.13
N ASP A 49 -2.22 -3.32 13.24
CA ASP A 49 -2.09 -1.98 13.83
C ASP A 49 -0.67 -1.60 14.27
N THR A 50 0.18 -2.60 14.49
CA THR A 50 1.58 -2.42 14.85
C THR A 50 2.42 -3.46 14.13
N LEU A 51 3.46 -3.00 13.44
CA LEU A 51 4.38 -3.85 12.70
C LEU A 51 5.68 -4.01 13.48
N GLU A 52 6.10 -5.26 13.65
CA GLU A 52 7.44 -5.60 14.13
C GLU A 52 8.54 -5.06 13.19
N PRO A 53 9.74 -4.74 13.72
CA PRO A 53 10.82 -4.14 12.93
C PRO A 53 11.20 -4.90 11.66
N HIS A 54 11.11 -6.24 11.65
CA HIS A 54 11.45 -7.08 10.50
C HIS A 54 10.44 -7.00 9.34
N MET A 55 9.25 -6.44 9.59
CA MET A 55 8.24 -6.20 8.56
C MET A 55 8.38 -4.81 7.91
N ARG A 56 9.37 -4.02 8.34
CA ARG A 56 9.69 -2.70 7.79
C ARG A 56 10.74 -2.80 6.71
N ASP A 57 10.63 -1.92 5.73
CA ASP A 57 11.61 -1.81 4.65
C ASP A 57 12.68 -0.79 5.04
N SER A 58 13.70 -1.26 5.76
CA SER A 58 14.81 -0.42 6.25
C SER A 58 15.56 0.29 5.12
N ILE A 59 15.53 -0.26 3.91
CA ILE A 59 16.21 0.32 2.76
C ILE A 59 15.41 1.52 2.23
N LYS A 60 14.10 1.39 2.07
CA LYS A 60 13.23 2.53 1.72
C LYS A 60 13.29 3.63 2.76
N GLU A 61 13.32 3.28 4.05
CA GLU A 61 13.45 4.26 5.14
C GLU A 61 14.77 5.04 5.06
N SER A 62 15.88 4.33 4.83
CA SER A 62 17.20 4.95 4.66
C SER A 62 17.26 5.86 3.44
N GLN A 63 16.67 5.43 2.31
CA GLN A 63 16.57 6.25 1.10
C GLN A 63 15.80 7.55 1.36
N ILE A 64 14.68 7.46 2.07
CA ILE A 64 13.87 8.64 2.43
C ILE A 64 14.65 9.56 3.37
N MET A 65 15.38 9.04 4.35
CA MET A 65 16.21 9.88 5.22
C MET A 65 17.24 10.69 4.42
N ILE A 66 17.99 10.01 3.56
CA ILE A 66 19.01 10.65 2.72
C ILE A 66 18.36 11.70 1.81
N TRP A 67 17.21 11.38 1.23
CA TRP A 67 16.48 12.32 0.38
C TRP A 67 16.03 13.57 1.14
N ILE A 68 15.47 13.41 2.35
CA ILE A 68 15.07 14.55 3.19
C ILE A 68 16.28 15.40 3.58
N TYR A 69 17.42 14.78 3.91
CA TYR A 69 18.66 15.50 4.22
C TYR A 69 19.12 16.35 3.05
N ASN A 70 19.13 15.81 1.84
CA ASN A 70 19.53 16.56 0.65
C ASN A 70 18.54 17.67 0.30
N MET A 71 17.26 17.54 0.70
CA MET A 71 16.24 18.55 0.45
C MET A 71 16.32 19.74 1.43
N ILE A 72 16.65 19.49 2.70
CA ILE A 72 16.53 20.48 3.80
C ILE A 72 17.90 20.90 4.35
N ASP A 73 18.98 20.19 4.02
CA ASP A 73 20.32 20.35 4.59
C ASP A 73 20.37 20.22 6.13
N GLU A 74 19.41 19.48 6.70
CA GLU A 74 19.32 19.23 8.15
C GLU A 74 19.46 17.74 8.45
N ALA A 75 20.63 17.35 8.98
CA ALA A 75 20.90 15.97 9.37
C ALA A 75 20.70 15.76 10.88
N ALA A 76 20.12 14.62 11.25
CA ALA A 76 19.91 14.24 12.64
C ALA A 76 20.45 12.83 12.91
N ARG A 77 21.10 12.63 14.06
CA ARG A 77 21.59 11.30 14.48
C ARG A 77 20.54 10.55 15.30
N VAL A 78 19.34 10.42 14.74
CA VAL A 78 18.21 9.74 15.37
C VAL A 78 17.62 8.73 14.41
N ASP A 79 16.97 7.70 14.94
CA ASP A 79 16.32 6.69 14.09
C ASP A 79 15.20 7.33 13.26
N TYR A 80 14.94 6.73 12.09
CA TYR A 80 13.97 7.22 11.10
C TYR A 80 12.64 7.67 11.70
N GLU A 81 12.10 6.86 12.60
CA GLU A 81 10.78 7.09 13.18
C GLU A 81 10.76 8.27 14.17
N PHE A 82 11.84 8.47 14.93
CA PHE A 82 12.00 9.62 15.82
C PHE A 82 12.32 10.89 15.05
N PHE A 83 13.04 10.78 13.93
CA PHE A 83 13.31 11.90 13.04
C PHE A 83 12.02 12.54 12.50
N LEU A 84 11.03 11.71 12.15
CA LEU A 84 9.76 12.16 11.59
C LEU A 84 8.71 12.51 12.65
N LYS A 85 8.85 12.01 13.88
CA LYS A 85 7.80 12.00 14.92
C LYS A 85 7.20 13.37 15.25
N ASP A 86 8.01 14.42 15.17
CA ASP A 86 7.58 15.77 15.54
C ASP A 86 6.80 16.48 14.41
N GLY A 87 6.83 15.92 13.20
CA GLY A 87 6.17 16.47 12.02
C GLY A 87 6.81 17.75 11.47
N CYS A 88 7.71 18.39 12.21
CA CYS A 88 8.37 19.63 11.79
C CYS A 88 9.15 19.45 10.49
N ILE A 89 9.93 18.37 10.39
CA ILE A 89 10.71 18.08 9.19
C ILE A 89 9.83 17.82 7.97
N LEU A 90 8.64 17.23 8.17
CA LEU A 90 7.66 17.01 7.11
C LEU A 90 7.10 18.33 6.58
N CYS A 91 6.81 19.29 7.48
CA CYS A 91 6.39 20.62 7.07
C CYS A 91 7.51 21.36 6.30
N LYS A 92 8.74 21.32 6.82
CA LYS A 92 9.92 21.90 6.14
C LYS A 92 10.14 21.28 4.76
N LEU A 93 9.97 19.96 4.63
CA LEU A 93 10.04 19.25 3.36
C LEU A 93 9.02 19.80 2.35
N MET A 94 7.77 19.97 2.77
CA MET A 94 6.75 20.55 1.90
C MET A 94 7.06 21.99 1.52
N ASN A 95 7.58 22.80 2.45
CA ASN A 95 8.05 24.15 2.14
C ASN A 95 9.21 24.18 1.14
N ARG A 96 10.03 23.12 1.09
CA ARG A 96 11.08 23.01 0.07
C ARG A 96 10.51 22.70 -1.31
N ILE A 97 9.51 21.80 -1.37
CA ILE A 97 8.85 21.40 -2.64
C ILE A 97 7.97 22.54 -3.17
N VAL A 98 7.15 23.12 -2.30
CA VAL A 98 6.24 24.23 -2.58
C VAL A 98 6.59 25.37 -1.62
N PRO A 99 7.38 26.36 -2.09
CA PRO A 99 7.83 27.48 -1.26
C PRO A 99 6.67 28.20 -0.55
N GLY A 100 6.72 28.26 0.78
CA GLY A 100 5.77 29.00 1.60
C GLY A 100 4.37 28.38 1.73
N CYS A 101 4.19 27.08 1.42
CA CYS A 101 2.89 26.43 1.56
C CYS A 101 2.44 26.27 3.03
N ILE A 102 3.38 26.19 3.97
CA ILE A 102 3.14 26.11 5.41
C ILE A 102 3.87 27.26 6.10
N PRO A 103 3.18 28.12 6.88
CA PRO A 103 3.83 29.20 7.61
C PRO A 103 4.88 28.68 8.60
N GLU A 104 6.10 29.18 8.52
CA GLU A 104 7.23 28.70 9.34
C GLU A 104 7.00 28.92 10.84
N ASP A 105 6.35 30.03 11.21
CA ASP A 105 5.98 30.34 12.61
C ASP A 105 5.03 29.31 13.23
N THR A 106 4.32 28.53 12.41
CA THR A 106 3.41 27.48 12.89
C THR A 106 4.16 26.16 13.14
N ILE A 107 5.36 26.00 12.58
CA ILE A 107 6.15 24.76 12.66
C ILE A 107 6.86 24.73 14.02
N THR A 108 6.21 24.14 15.01
CA THR A 108 6.76 23.99 16.36
C THR A 108 6.70 22.55 16.83
N TRP A 109 7.72 22.11 17.58
CA TRP A 109 7.80 20.76 18.14
C TRP A 109 7.19 20.66 19.54
N GLU A 110 6.84 21.80 20.13
CA GLU A 110 6.39 21.91 21.52
C GLU A 110 4.99 21.32 21.73
N GLY A 111 4.96 20.15 22.36
CA GLY A 111 3.72 19.51 22.80
C GLY A 111 2.99 18.71 21.71
N VAL A 112 2.06 17.87 22.16
CA VAL A 112 1.34 16.91 21.30
C VAL A 112 0.47 17.61 20.26
N LYS A 113 -0.17 18.73 20.63
CA LYS A 113 -1.06 19.48 19.73
C LYS A 113 -0.29 20.02 18.52
N SER A 114 0.88 20.61 18.72
CA SER A 114 1.72 21.15 17.65
C SER A 114 2.19 20.06 16.69
N LYS A 115 2.62 18.91 17.21
CA LYS A 115 2.97 17.73 16.37
C LYS A 115 1.80 17.28 15.50
N GLN A 116 0.59 17.23 16.06
CA GLN A 116 -0.61 16.89 15.29
C GLN A 116 -0.92 17.94 14.21
N ILE A 117 -0.77 19.23 14.51
CA ILE A 117 -0.96 20.31 13.55
C ILE A 117 0.04 20.20 12.40
N ASN A 118 1.33 19.97 12.70
CA ASN A 118 2.36 19.76 11.69
C ASN A 118 2.01 18.60 10.76
N MET A 119 1.62 17.44 11.31
CA MET A 119 1.20 16.29 10.52
C MET A 119 -0.04 16.59 9.66
N ARG A 120 -1.04 17.30 10.19
CA ARG A 120 -2.23 17.71 9.40
C ARG A 120 -1.85 18.61 8.24
N ASN A 121 -1.01 19.61 8.49
CA ASN A 121 -0.56 20.54 7.46
C ASN A 121 0.20 19.80 6.36
N PHE A 122 1.12 18.89 6.73
CA PHE A 122 1.81 18.04 5.77
C PHE A 122 0.83 17.23 4.91
N LEU A 123 -0.13 16.53 5.54
CA LEU A 123 -1.09 15.69 4.82
C LEU A 123 -1.95 16.50 3.84
N GLN A 124 -2.41 17.68 4.24
CA GLN A 124 -3.20 18.59 3.37
C GLN A 124 -2.39 19.08 2.17
N GLN A 125 -1.12 19.46 2.39
CA GLN A 125 -0.26 19.92 1.31
C GLN A 125 0.15 18.77 0.39
N ALA A 126 0.43 17.58 0.94
CA ALA A 126 0.75 16.39 0.16
C ALA A 126 -0.44 15.95 -0.71
N GLU A 127 -1.66 16.00 -0.18
CA GLU A 127 -2.89 15.76 -0.95
C GLU A 127 -3.06 16.80 -2.07
N SER A 128 -2.89 18.09 -1.74
CA SER A 128 -2.99 19.19 -2.72
C SER A 128 -1.92 19.12 -3.81
N TYR A 129 -0.74 18.57 -3.49
CA TYR A 129 0.34 18.33 -4.44
C TYR A 129 0.03 17.15 -5.38
N GLY A 130 -0.89 16.26 -5.01
CA GLY A 130 -1.36 15.15 -5.86
C GLY A 130 -1.10 13.76 -5.28
N VAL A 131 -0.64 13.64 -4.04
CA VAL A 131 -0.54 12.32 -3.39
C VAL A 131 -1.94 11.73 -3.24
N PRO A 132 -2.20 10.51 -3.77
CA PRO A 132 -3.51 9.91 -3.64
C PRO A 132 -3.90 9.72 -2.16
N LYS A 133 -5.14 10.05 -1.80
CA LYS A 133 -5.69 9.85 -0.44
C LYS A 133 -5.40 8.45 0.10
N ALA A 134 -5.44 7.44 -0.77
CA ALA A 134 -5.17 6.04 -0.45
C ALA A 134 -3.76 5.81 0.13
N LYS A 135 -2.79 6.66 -0.21
CA LYS A 135 -1.40 6.57 0.26
C LYS A 135 -1.10 7.49 1.45
N LEU A 136 -2.05 8.34 1.86
CA LEU A 136 -1.91 9.19 3.04
C LEU A 136 -1.96 8.33 4.30
N PHE A 137 -1.16 8.71 5.30
CA PHE A 137 -1.15 8.08 6.61
C PHE A 137 -2.07 8.83 7.59
N ASN A 138 -2.43 8.18 8.69
CA ASN A 138 -3.17 8.82 9.78
C ASN A 138 -2.23 9.43 10.81
N ILE A 139 -2.63 10.52 11.44
CA ILE A 139 -1.80 11.21 12.45
C ILE A 139 -1.33 10.26 13.56
N GLU A 140 -2.18 9.31 13.98
CA GLU A 140 -1.83 8.32 15.00
C GLU A 140 -0.71 7.36 14.59
N ASP A 141 -0.58 7.08 13.29
CA ASP A 141 0.43 6.17 12.74
C ASP A 141 1.85 6.67 13.05
N LEU A 142 2.05 8.00 13.02
CA LEU A 142 3.33 8.65 13.29
C LEU A 142 3.42 9.17 14.74
N LEU A 143 2.35 9.75 15.28
CA LEU A 143 2.38 10.33 16.64
C LEU A 143 2.70 9.29 17.71
N HIS A 144 2.08 8.11 17.60
CA HIS A 144 2.24 6.99 18.51
C HIS A 144 3.11 5.86 17.94
N LEU A 145 3.74 6.10 16.78
CA LEU A 145 4.56 5.11 16.06
C LEU A 145 3.83 3.79 15.81
N ARG A 146 2.51 3.83 15.60
CA ARG A 146 1.70 2.62 15.37
C ARG A 146 2.09 1.96 14.06
N HIS A 147 2.22 2.74 12.98
CA HIS A 147 2.35 2.17 11.64
C HIS A 147 3.30 2.97 10.72
N ILE A 148 4.59 2.94 11.04
CA ILE A 148 5.63 3.67 10.30
C ILE A 148 5.69 3.34 8.79
N PRO A 149 5.50 2.10 8.32
CA PRO A 149 5.52 1.80 6.88
C PRO A 149 4.48 2.55 6.04
N ARG A 150 3.37 2.99 6.64
CA ARG A 150 2.38 3.84 5.95
C ARG A 150 2.92 5.25 5.73
N VAL A 151 3.60 5.79 6.75
CA VAL A 151 4.31 7.07 6.66
C VAL A 151 5.38 7.00 5.56
N THR A 152 6.17 5.93 5.55
CA THR A 152 7.17 5.65 4.51
C THR A 152 6.55 5.61 3.12
N ARG A 153 5.44 4.89 2.94
CA ARG A 153 4.72 4.77 1.65
C ARG A 153 4.19 6.13 1.17
N CYS A 154 3.69 6.96 2.07
CA CYS A 154 3.21 8.31 1.76
C CYS A 154 4.35 9.21 1.25
N ILE A 155 5.46 9.27 1.99
CA ILE A 155 6.61 10.11 1.64
C ILE A 155 7.26 9.61 0.34
N TYR A 156 7.34 8.30 0.15
CA TYR A 156 7.85 7.70 -1.09
C TYR A 156 7.00 8.08 -2.31
N ALA A 157 5.67 8.09 -2.16
CA ALA A 157 4.77 8.53 -3.22
C ALA A 157 4.92 10.02 -3.54
N LEU A 158 5.08 10.86 -2.51
CA LEU A 158 5.38 12.28 -2.69
C LEU A 158 6.70 12.49 -3.45
N ALA A 159 7.78 11.81 -3.03
CA ALA A 159 9.08 11.92 -3.69
C ALA A 159 9.03 11.55 -5.18
N LYS A 160 8.26 10.51 -5.54
CA LYS A 160 8.04 10.15 -6.94
C LYS A 160 7.30 11.24 -7.73
N LEU A 161 6.29 11.88 -7.13
CA LEU A 161 5.60 12.99 -7.79
C LEU A 161 6.54 14.19 -7.98
N VAL A 162 7.37 14.50 -6.99
CA VAL A 162 8.38 15.58 -7.07
C VAL A 162 9.41 15.29 -8.17
N ALA A 163 9.80 14.02 -8.34
CA ALA A 163 10.71 13.58 -9.39
C ALA A 163 10.14 13.80 -10.81
N GLU A 164 8.83 13.60 -10.97
CA GLU A 164 8.13 13.69 -12.24
C GLU A 164 7.62 15.11 -12.55
N ASP A 165 7.59 16.01 -11.55
CA ASP A 165 7.06 17.37 -11.68
C ASP A 165 8.00 18.28 -12.50
N PRO A 166 7.58 18.77 -13.69
CA PRO A 166 8.40 19.65 -14.51
C PRO A 166 8.67 21.02 -13.87
N LYS A 167 7.91 21.41 -12.83
CA LYS A 167 8.12 22.66 -12.10
C LYS A 167 9.33 22.60 -11.17
N GLN A 168 9.77 21.39 -10.82
CA GLN A 168 10.94 21.20 -9.97
C GLN A 168 12.21 21.44 -10.79
N SER A 169 13.22 22.01 -10.12
CA SER A 169 14.53 22.21 -10.75
C SER A 169 15.12 20.87 -11.17
N SER A 170 15.90 20.85 -12.25
CA SER A 170 16.68 19.66 -12.63
C SER A 170 17.67 19.21 -11.56
N ASP A 171 17.97 20.10 -10.60
CA ASP A 171 18.86 19.87 -9.47
C ASP A 171 18.13 19.41 -8.19
N THR A 172 16.81 19.19 -8.25
CA THR A 172 16.07 18.68 -7.09
C THR A 172 16.54 17.26 -6.75
N PRO A 173 16.98 17.00 -5.51
CA PRO A 173 17.42 15.68 -5.08
C PRO A 173 16.36 14.62 -5.37
N GLN A 174 16.79 13.53 -5.99
CA GLN A 174 15.93 12.40 -6.33
C GLN A 174 16.02 11.34 -5.22
N LEU A 175 14.91 10.66 -4.98
CA LEU A 175 14.96 9.46 -4.15
C LEU A 175 15.82 8.43 -4.89
N GLY A 176 16.86 7.90 -4.22
CA GLY A 176 17.77 6.95 -4.83
C GLY A 176 17.02 5.78 -5.48
N ASP A 177 17.56 5.25 -6.58
CA ASP A 177 16.92 4.16 -7.31
C ASP A 177 16.53 3.02 -6.36
N GLU A 178 15.32 2.48 -6.54
CA GLU A 178 14.88 1.29 -5.82
C GLU A 178 15.96 0.21 -5.96
N PRO A 179 16.44 -0.37 -4.85
CA PRO A 179 17.49 -1.37 -4.97
C PRO A 179 16.99 -2.54 -5.81
N SER A 180 17.84 -3.02 -6.72
CA SER A 180 17.45 -3.86 -7.86
C SER A 180 16.72 -5.17 -7.52
N PHE A 181 16.73 -5.60 -6.25
CA PHE A 181 16.03 -6.80 -5.79
C PHE A 181 14.53 -6.60 -5.53
N LEU A 182 14.05 -5.36 -5.45
CA LEU A 182 12.62 -5.00 -5.32
C LEU A 182 12.04 -4.36 -6.58
N GLN A 183 12.88 -3.94 -7.52
CA GLN A 183 12.38 -3.51 -8.82
C GLN A 183 11.63 -4.67 -9.45
N GLU A 184 10.31 -4.52 -9.62
CA GLU A 184 9.59 -5.39 -10.54
C GLU A 184 10.36 -5.36 -11.87
N PRO A 185 10.68 -6.52 -12.47
CA PRO A 185 11.42 -6.54 -13.72
C PRO A 185 10.63 -5.67 -14.70
N LYS A 186 11.19 -4.50 -15.07
CA LYS A 186 10.61 -3.62 -16.07
C LYS A 186 10.45 -4.47 -17.32
N LYS A 187 9.23 -4.94 -17.59
CA LYS A 187 8.90 -5.69 -18.78
C LYS A 187 9.02 -4.73 -19.96
N LYS A 188 10.24 -4.48 -20.42
CA LYS A 188 10.47 -4.07 -21.80
C LYS A 188 10.23 -5.32 -22.63
N VAL A 189 8.98 -5.57 -23.02
CA VAL A 189 8.73 -6.54 -24.09
C VAL A 189 8.96 -5.81 -25.40
N ASP A 190 10.23 -5.60 -25.70
CA ASP A 190 10.67 -5.46 -27.07
C ASP A 190 11.75 -6.52 -27.22
N VAL A 191 11.39 -7.63 -27.85
CA VAL A 191 12.31 -8.74 -28.12
C VAL A 191 12.64 -8.70 -29.61
N PRO A 192 13.73 -8.02 -30.02
CA PRO A 192 14.26 -8.17 -31.36
C PRO A 192 14.56 -9.64 -31.64
N GLY A 193 13.80 -10.23 -32.56
CA GLY A 193 13.99 -11.61 -33.00
C GLY A 193 12.88 -12.60 -32.60
N HIS A 194 11.78 -12.19 -31.96
CA HIS A 194 10.61 -13.06 -31.88
C HIS A 194 9.92 -13.05 -33.25
N ARG A 195 10.14 -14.09 -34.06
CA ARG A 195 9.30 -14.33 -35.24
C ARG A 195 7.89 -14.59 -34.71
N ASP A 196 6.95 -13.72 -35.07
CA ASP A 196 5.54 -13.89 -34.79
C ASP A 196 5.14 -15.34 -35.10
N THR A 197 4.62 -16.07 -34.11
CA THR A 197 4.23 -17.49 -34.30
C THR A 197 3.17 -17.64 -35.40
N LYS A 198 2.47 -16.56 -35.75
CA LYS A 198 1.56 -16.47 -36.89
C LYS A 198 2.29 -16.66 -38.23
N ASP A 199 3.48 -16.11 -38.39
CA ASP A 199 4.26 -16.21 -39.63
C ASP A 199 4.89 -17.60 -39.81
N VAL A 200 5.35 -18.20 -38.70
CA VAL A 200 5.88 -19.57 -38.71
C VAL A 200 4.78 -20.58 -39.06
N MET A 201 3.57 -20.41 -38.49
CA MET A 201 2.43 -21.27 -38.81
C MET A 201 1.93 -21.07 -40.25
N ALA A 202 1.98 -19.84 -40.78
CA ALA A 202 1.64 -19.58 -42.18
C ALA A 202 2.60 -20.28 -43.15
N GLN A 203 3.92 -20.28 -42.88
CA GLN A 203 4.92 -20.98 -43.70
C GLN A 203 4.72 -22.50 -43.69
N LEU A 204 4.51 -23.10 -42.52
CA LEU A 204 4.28 -24.55 -42.40
C LEU A 204 3.00 -25.00 -43.13
N THR A 205 1.98 -24.15 -43.17
CA THR A 205 0.72 -24.45 -43.87
C THR A 205 0.87 -24.32 -45.39
N ALA A 206 1.70 -23.39 -45.87
CA ALA A 206 2.01 -23.22 -47.29
C ALA A 206 2.89 -24.36 -47.84
N GLU A 207 3.84 -24.85 -47.04
CA GLU A 207 4.71 -25.97 -47.40
C GLU A 207 3.93 -27.30 -47.50
N LYS A 208 2.98 -27.55 -46.59
CA LYS A 208 2.09 -28.73 -46.67
C LYS A 208 1.24 -28.75 -47.94
N LYS A 209 0.63 -27.62 -48.32
CA LYS A 209 -0.15 -27.52 -49.59
C LYS A 209 0.71 -27.72 -50.83
N THR A 210 1.99 -27.36 -50.77
CA THR A 210 2.93 -27.52 -51.89
C THR A 210 3.41 -28.96 -52.03
N ALA A 211 3.60 -29.67 -50.90
CA ALA A 211 3.94 -31.08 -50.87
C ALA A 211 2.80 -31.97 -51.40
N GLU A 212 1.54 -31.68 -51.01
CA GLU A 212 0.35 -32.41 -51.48
C GLU A 212 0.13 -32.26 -53.00
N LYS A 213 0.36 -31.06 -53.56
CA LYS A 213 0.32 -30.84 -55.02
C LYS A 213 1.42 -31.56 -55.79
N LYS A 214 2.59 -31.79 -55.19
CA LYS A 214 3.68 -32.55 -55.83
C LYS A 214 3.40 -34.06 -55.82
N LEU A 215 2.78 -34.58 -54.76
CA LEU A 215 2.42 -35.99 -54.66
C LEU A 215 1.31 -36.37 -55.66
N GLN A 216 0.33 -35.50 -55.89
CA GLN A 216 -0.72 -35.74 -56.89
C GLN A 216 -0.21 -35.73 -58.34
N LYS A 217 0.81 -34.92 -58.67
CA LYS A 217 1.41 -34.91 -60.02
C LYS A 217 2.24 -36.15 -60.33
N HIS A 218 2.81 -36.80 -59.32
CA HIS A 218 3.58 -38.04 -59.50
C HIS A 218 2.68 -39.29 -59.63
N SER A 219 1.41 -39.21 -59.22
CA SER A 219 0.42 -40.29 -59.41
C SER A 219 -0.24 -40.28 -60.80
N LEU A 220 0.05 -39.29 -61.66
CA LEU A 220 -0.55 -39.14 -62.99
C LEU A 220 0.36 -39.64 -64.13
N TYR A 221 1.50 -40.26 -63.81
CA TYR A 221 2.41 -40.92 -64.75
C TYR A 221 2.81 -42.33 -64.27
N GLN A 222 1.82 -43.13 -63.87
CA GLN A 222 1.81 -44.59 -63.93
C GLN A 222 0.51 -45.01 -64.60
#